data_AF-A0A1W6JXG0-F1
#
_entry.id   AF-A0A1W6JXG0-F1
#
_cell.length_a   1.000
_cell.length_b   1.000
_cell.length_c   1.000
_cell.angle_alpha   90.00
_cell.angle_beta   90.00
_cell.angle_gamma   90.00
#
_symmetry.space_group_name_H-M   'P 1'
#
loop_
_entity.id
_entity.type
_entity.pdbx_description
1 polymer ?
#
loop_
_entity_poly.entity_id
_entity_poly.type
_entity_poly.pdbx_seq_one_letter_code
_entity_poly.pdbx_strand_id
1 'polypeptide(L)'
;MGLLEDFFSTLTNYNVKKVITVKSEDDVKNNFVNSAPIYDFFRASKVQGETILDFTSLKGVDDLGNSIRVLAGTSWKDVIKYNPEIYLPFDFSVGGSIYFNESGFGFNEFGDFSSRVEVDAYLNGEKYTGKYKGGIIYSVYIKKENKPFKIMKISGDSKFVISRTKSLLSNSPLPFRDISIVKNEDKTSLVVSYPEIREILVKRYLQGFSTGDQIFFTAKKYKYIYIGKTKLDSLNSDELEKANYAYISLRNNDAFYVILSDIELRVESVFPHLNFNGCIACGNCVEVCPHSSQNNSLMFSPIGFYVLSNKSEENIVANCHMCELCEEVCVADLNIVNALKNKAKLKSVSPSLNINIPQSKSIVITAISESFIKEIFELIKFLSLKGLKLGIITIDEPLDKLIKGDIDKEKMKKILEGVDEIITLTPEESYYLQILKSVKIIEITFAYYLLNNILNESIKNMKIHYPCFYSGSKYSGCSYELLNIINGEGYGNVLPKADISLCPLASKKLGIKSYVDLLGVNIDTTISDKIYSEVLKNLDSLNQIIDDLSWYKEVNPNVFDEVIVRAIMSALEDKEYFDLLFFYMNLNKYSFNEEIKNKVTNIVQGLLFGSGNEDKM
;
A
#
# COMPACT_ATOMS: atom_id res chain seq x y z
N MET A 1 -12.50 -22.59 -15.04
CA MET A 1 -11.20 -22.52 -15.74
C MET A 1 -11.30 -21.45 -16.83
N GLY A 2 -11.33 -20.19 -16.42
CA GLY A 2 -11.67 -19.05 -17.30
C GLY A 2 -11.52 -17.70 -16.57
N LEU A 3 -10.41 -17.51 -15.85
CA LEU A 3 -10.15 -16.31 -15.02
C LEU A 3 -8.98 -15.49 -15.57
N LEU A 4 -8.92 -15.32 -16.89
CA LEU A 4 -7.87 -14.56 -17.59
C LEU A 4 -8.42 -13.58 -18.66
N GLU A 5 -9.74 -13.52 -18.86
CA GLU A 5 -10.34 -12.79 -20.00
C GLU A 5 -10.57 -11.28 -19.74
N ASP A 6 -10.45 -10.80 -18.49
CA ASP A 6 -11.19 -9.59 -18.13
C ASP A 6 -10.44 -8.38 -17.56
N PHE A 7 -9.11 -8.43 -17.44
CA PHE A 7 -8.37 -7.26 -16.96
C PHE A 7 -8.21 -6.16 -18.02
N PHE A 8 -8.30 -6.50 -19.32
CA PHE A 8 -8.03 -5.58 -20.43
C PHE A 8 -9.13 -5.49 -21.51
N SER A 9 -10.25 -6.22 -21.36
CA SER A 9 -11.39 -6.09 -22.31
C SER A 9 -12.02 -4.68 -22.31
N THR A 10 -11.71 -3.83 -21.33
CA THR A 10 -12.41 -2.55 -21.07
C THR A 10 -11.64 -1.27 -21.41
N LEU A 11 -10.59 -1.31 -22.22
CA LEU A 11 -10.14 -0.07 -22.86
C LEU A 11 -10.51 0.05 -24.36
N THR A 12 -11.02 -1.02 -25.00
CA THR A 12 -11.96 -1.01 -26.19
C THR A 12 -12.18 -2.39 -26.88
N ASN A 13 -11.84 -3.54 -26.27
CA ASN A 13 -11.84 -4.83 -26.97
C ASN A 13 -12.76 -5.89 -26.35
N TYR A 14 -13.89 -6.12 -26.99
CA TYR A 14 -14.98 -6.98 -26.53
C TYR A 14 -14.70 -8.50 -26.55
N ASN A 15 -13.53 -8.99 -27.01
CA ASN A 15 -13.25 -10.43 -27.25
C ASN A 15 -11.86 -10.93 -26.81
N VAL A 16 -11.31 -10.47 -25.68
CA VAL A 16 -10.01 -10.94 -25.18
C VAL A 16 -10.13 -12.32 -24.50
N LYS A 17 -9.36 -13.31 -24.96
CA LYS A 17 -9.30 -14.69 -24.44
C LYS A 17 -8.07 -14.98 -23.57
N LYS A 18 -6.97 -14.24 -23.78
CA LYS A 18 -5.66 -14.53 -23.15
C LYS A 18 -4.85 -13.26 -22.93
N VAL A 19 -4.08 -13.20 -21.84
CA VAL A 19 -3.08 -12.15 -21.58
C VAL A 19 -1.71 -12.82 -21.38
N ILE A 20 -0.68 -12.30 -22.06
CA ILE A 20 0.71 -12.74 -21.96
C ILE A 20 1.56 -11.57 -21.47
N THR A 21 2.17 -11.71 -20.30
CA THR A 21 3.22 -10.79 -19.85
C THR A 21 4.49 -11.05 -20.66
N VAL A 22 4.91 -10.08 -21.47
CA VAL A 22 6.07 -10.19 -22.35
C VAL A 22 7.34 -10.02 -21.51
N LYS A 23 8.14 -11.08 -21.40
CA LYS A 23 9.45 -11.07 -20.73
C LYS A 23 10.59 -11.22 -21.72
N SER A 24 10.29 -11.73 -22.91
CA SER A 24 11.25 -12.05 -23.95
C SER A 24 10.63 -11.86 -25.33
N GLU A 25 11.49 -11.83 -26.35
CA GLU A 25 11.09 -11.76 -27.74
C GLU A 25 10.24 -12.99 -28.17
N ASP A 26 10.51 -14.17 -27.59
CA ASP A 26 9.76 -15.41 -27.87
C ASP A 26 8.29 -15.30 -27.45
N ASP A 27 7.98 -14.56 -26.37
CA ASP A 27 6.61 -14.35 -25.93
C ASP A 27 5.78 -13.63 -27.01
N VAL A 28 6.39 -12.66 -27.69
CA VAL A 28 5.76 -11.93 -28.80
C VAL A 28 5.60 -12.84 -30.00
N LYS A 29 6.67 -13.52 -30.40
CA LYS A 29 6.69 -14.39 -31.60
C LYS A 29 5.64 -15.50 -31.50
N ASN A 30 5.55 -16.17 -30.35
CA ASN A 30 4.66 -17.32 -30.16
C ASN A 30 3.20 -16.94 -29.97
N ASN A 31 2.92 -15.67 -29.67
CA ASN A 31 1.58 -15.19 -29.37
C ASN A 31 1.24 -13.94 -30.20
N PHE A 32 1.72 -13.83 -31.44
CA PHE A 32 1.46 -12.63 -32.27
C PHE A 32 0.06 -12.61 -32.89
N VAL A 33 -0.46 -13.78 -33.28
CA VAL A 33 -1.71 -13.90 -34.05
C VAL A 33 -2.89 -13.37 -33.23
N ASN A 34 -3.76 -12.56 -33.85
CA ASN A 34 -4.92 -11.92 -33.20
C ASN A 34 -4.56 -11.23 -31.89
N SER A 35 -3.43 -10.52 -31.85
CA SER A 35 -2.93 -9.92 -30.61
C SER A 35 -2.90 -8.42 -30.63
N ALA A 36 -3.18 -7.82 -29.47
CA ALA A 36 -3.11 -6.39 -29.24
C ALA A 36 -2.08 -6.07 -28.15
N PRO A 37 -1.18 -5.09 -28.35
CA PRO A 37 -0.17 -4.73 -27.37
C PRO A 37 -0.71 -3.79 -26.30
N ILE A 38 -0.14 -3.88 -25.11
CA ILE A 38 -0.32 -2.90 -24.03
C ILE A 38 1.05 -2.45 -23.58
N TYR A 39 1.32 -1.15 -23.71
CA TYR A 39 2.58 -0.54 -23.29
C TYR A 39 2.44 0.25 -21.98
N ASP A 40 1.20 0.65 -21.63
CA ASP A 40 0.87 1.39 -20.40
C ASP A 40 -0.51 0.98 -19.91
N PHE A 41 -0.75 1.12 -18.61
CA PHE A 41 -2.00 0.67 -17.98
C PHE A 41 -3.26 1.44 -18.40
N PHE A 42 -3.13 2.65 -18.95
CA PHE A 42 -4.25 3.55 -19.24
C PHE A 42 -4.53 3.80 -20.72
N ARG A 43 -3.68 3.31 -21.63
CA ARG A 43 -3.86 3.48 -23.08
C ARG A 43 -4.11 2.12 -23.74
N ALA A 44 -5.29 1.92 -24.32
CA ALA A 44 -5.56 0.72 -25.12
C ALA A 44 -5.01 0.83 -26.53
N SER A 45 -4.58 -0.31 -27.06
CA SER A 45 -4.46 -0.51 -28.49
C SER A 45 -5.79 -0.27 -29.21
N LYS A 46 -5.72 0.40 -30.37
CA LYS A 46 -6.84 0.54 -31.30
C LYS A 46 -7.13 -0.76 -32.06
N VAL A 47 -6.25 -1.74 -31.98
CA VAL A 47 -6.37 -3.02 -32.68
C VAL A 47 -7.12 -4.00 -31.78
N GLN A 48 -8.11 -4.67 -32.36
CA GLN A 48 -8.83 -5.73 -31.67
C GLN A 48 -8.04 -7.04 -31.70
N GLY A 49 -7.87 -7.66 -30.53
CA GLY A 49 -7.13 -8.91 -30.39
C GLY A 49 -7.79 -9.84 -29.37
N GLU A 50 -7.75 -11.14 -29.65
CA GLU A 50 -8.10 -12.20 -28.72
C GLU A 50 -6.99 -12.46 -27.70
N THR A 51 -5.75 -12.07 -27.99
CA THR A 51 -4.64 -12.13 -27.04
C THR A 51 -4.09 -10.74 -26.75
N ILE A 52 -3.78 -10.45 -25.49
CA ILE A 52 -3.09 -9.23 -25.08
C ILE A 52 -1.64 -9.55 -24.82
N LEU A 53 -0.75 -8.75 -25.42
CA LEU A 53 0.68 -8.77 -25.11
C LEU A 53 1.00 -7.59 -24.20
N ASP A 54 1.24 -7.87 -22.93
CA ASP A 54 1.53 -6.87 -21.90
C ASP A 54 3.05 -6.61 -21.82
N PHE A 55 3.46 -5.44 -22.29
CA PHE A 55 4.83 -4.95 -22.31
C PHE A 55 5.18 -4.10 -21.09
N THR A 56 4.24 -3.82 -20.17
CA THR A 56 4.46 -2.87 -19.05
C THR A 56 5.65 -3.24 -18.15
N SER A 57 6.00 -4.52 -18.08
CA SER A 57 7.15 -5.03 -17.34
C SER A 57 8.44 -5.17 -18.16
N LEU A 58 8.38 -5.03 -19.49
CA LEU A 58 9.52 -5.14 -20.41
C LEU A 58 10.29 -3.81 -20.45
N LYS A 59 11.08 -3.56 -19.40
CA LYS A 59 11.85 -2.31 -19.20
C LYS A 59 13.36 -2.55 -19.37
N GLY A 60 14.07 -1.60 -19.99
CA GLY A 60 15.52 -1.66 -20.17
C GLY A 60 16.05 -0.69 -21.22
N VAL A 61 17.28 -0.20 -21.03
CA VAL A 61 17.99 0.68 -21.96
C VAL A 61 19.41 0.16 -22.19
N ASP A 62 19.74 -0.16 -23.44
CA ASP A 62 21.09 -0.49 -23.88
C ASP A 62 21.72 0.75 -24.54
N ASP A 63 22.86 1.20 -24.03
CA ASP A 63 23.62 2.30 -24.63
C ASP A 63 24.50 1.78 -25.77
N LEU A 64 24.24 2.23 -27.00
CA LEU A 64 24.97 1.85 -28.22
C LEU A 64 25.95 2.94 -28.69
N GLY A 65 26.31 3.89 -27.83
CA GLY A 65 27.18 5.02 -28.16
C GLY A 65 26.39 6.20 -28.71
N ASN A 66 26.22 6.29 -30.04
CA ASN A 66 25.51 7.38 -30.73
C ASN A 66 23.98 7.23 -30.72
N SER A 67 23.49 6.08 -30.27
CA SER A 67 22.08 5.77 -30.12
C SER A 67 21.86 4.94 -28.88
N ILE A 68 20.60 4.81 -28.48
CA ILE A 68 20.15 3.91 -27.43
C ILE A 68 19.13 2.94 -28.02
N ARG A 69 19.14 1.71 -27.52
CA ARG A 69 18.05 0.76 -27.73
C ARG A 69 17.24 0.67 -26.45
N VAL A 70 15.94 0.87 -26.58
CA VAL A 70 15.00 0.98 -25.47
C VAL A 70 13.94 -0.11 -25.63
N LEU A 71 13.74 -0.94 -24.60
CA LEU A 71 12.64 -1.91 -24.61
C LEU A 71 11.30 -1.18 -24.53
N ALA A 72 10.28 -1.69 -25.24
CA ALA A 72 9.06 -0.94 -25.52
C ALA A 72 8.28 -0.47 -24.28
N GLY A 73 8.34 -1.20 -23.17
CA GLY A 73 7.69 -0.84 -21.89
C GLY A 73 8.45 0.18 -21.03
N THR A 74 9.66 0.57 -21.43
CA THR A 74 10.48 1.55 -20.69
C THR A 74 9.88 2.94 -20.81
N SER A 75 9.82 3.68 -19.71
CA SER A 75 9.24 5.02 -19.68
C SER A 75 10.23 6.10 -20.13
N TRP A 76 9.73 7.25 -20.61
CA TRP A 76 10.59 8.36 -21.02
C TRP A 76 11.44 8.93 -19.87
N LYS A 77 10.99 8.84 -18.62
CA LYS A 77 11.76 9.27 -17.44
C LYS A 77 13.05 8.48 -17.27
N ASP A 78 13.02 7.19 -17.56
CA ASP A 78 14.21 6.34 -17.49
C ASP A 78 15.17 6.60 -18.66
N VAL A 79 14.64 7.12 -19.77
CA VAL A 79 15.35 7.32 -21.04
C VAL A 79 15.98 8.71 -21.16
N ILE A 80 15.36 9.75 -20.57
CA ILE A 80 15.77 11.15 -20.76
C ILE A 80 17.24 11.42 -20.38
N LYS A 81 17.76 10.70 -19.38
CA LYS A 81 19.15 10.81 -18.89
C LYS A 81 20.20 10.41 -19.94
N TYR A 82 19.82 9.70 -21.00
CA TYR A 82 20.70 9.32 -22.11
C TYR A 82 20.73 10.35 -23.24
N ASN A 83 20.12 11.53 -23.03
CA ASN A 83 20.03 12.63 -24.00
C ASN A 83 19.43 12.21 -25.37
N PRO A 84 18.22 11.63 -25.40
CA PRO A 84 17.58 11.21 -26.64
C PRO A 84 17.25 12.42 -27.53
N GLU A 85 17.40 12.27 -28.85
CA GLU A 85 17.12 13.36 -29.79
C GLU A 85 15.65 13.77 -29.85
N ILE A 86 14.76 12.84 -29.53
CA ILE A 86 13.32 13.06 -29.43
C ILE A 86 12.85 12.44 -28.13
N TYR A 87 11.89 13.08 -27.48
CA TYR A 87 11.28 12.53 -26.28
C TYR A 87 9.91 13.13 -26.03
N LEU A 88 9.06 12.39 -25.32
CA LEU A 88 7.83 12.94 -24.79
C LEU A 88 8.12 13.46 -23.37
N PRO A 89 7.67 14.66 -23.00
CA PRO A 89 7.95 15.20 -21.68
C PRO A 89 7.07 14.61 -20.58
N PHE A 90 6.22 13.62 -20.87
CA PHE A 90 5.46 12.86 -19.88
C PHE A 90 6.04 11.45 -19.74
N ASP A 91 5.80 10.85 -18.57
CA ASP A 91 6.31 9.54 -18.19
C ASP A 91 5.53 8.37 -18.82
N PHE A 92 5.36 8.44 -20.13
CA PHE A 92 4.75 7.40 -20.96
C PHE A 92 5.81 6.39 -21.39
N SER A 93 5.40 5.17 -21.72
CA SER A 93 6.27 4.20 -22.37
C SER A 93 6.72 4.71 -23.75
N VAL A 94 7.99 4.45 -24.08
CA VAL A 94 8.58 4.81 -25.38
C VAL A 94 7.87 4.05 -26.51
N GLY A 95 7.62 2.75 -26.34
CA GLY A 95 6.91 1.93 -27.31
C GLY A 95 5.48 2.42 -27.55
N GLY A 96 4.74 2.73 -26.47
CA GLY A 96 3.39 3.29 -26.57
C GLY A 96 3.38 4.63 -27.30
N SER A 97 4.35 5.50 -27.05
CA SER A 97 4.42 6.82 -27.69
C SER A 97 4.58 6.74 -29.21
N ILE A 98 5.32 5.74 -29.70
CA ILE A 98 5.49 5.50 -31.15
C ILE A 98 4.27 4.81 -31.73
N TYR A 99 3.73 3.80 -31.02
CA TYR A 99 2.55 3.05 -31.43
C TYR A 99 1.31 3.94 -31.60
N PHE A 100 1.08 4.88 -30.67
CA PHE A 100 -0.04 5.84 -30.73
C PHE A 100 0.24 7.06 -31.61
N ASN A 101 1.43 7.12 -32.22
CA ASN A 101 1.88 8.21 -33.09
C ASN A 101 1.78 9.59 -32.41
N GLU A 102 2.34 9.68 -31.21
CA GLU A 102 2.36 10.90 -30.40
C GLU A 102 3.40 11.92 -30.89
N SER A 103 3.24 13.16 -30.46
CA SER A 103 4.08 14.28 -30.88
C SER A 103 4.70 14.94 -29.64
N GLY A 104 6.03 14.95 -29.54
CA GLY A 104 6.75 15.52 -28.40
C GLY A 104 7.89 16.45 -28.80
N PHE A 105 8.93 16.52 -27.98
CA PHE A 105 10.12 17.30 -28.27
C PHE A 105 10.74 16.89 -29.61
N GLY A 106 11.00 17.86 -30.48
CA GLY A 106 11.52 17.62 -31.83
C GLY A 106 10.45 17.49 -32.91
N PHE A 107 9.17 17.58 -32.56
CA PHE A 107 8.04 17.44 -33.50
C PHE A 107 8.10 18.42 -34.67
N ASN A 108 8.54 19.66 -34.46
CA ASN A 108 8.60 20.65 -35.53
C ASN A 108 9.71 20.35 -36.56
N GLU A 109 10.85 19.79 -36.12
CA GLU A 109 11.97 19.43 -37.01
C GLU A 109 11.80 18.07 -37.66
N PHE A 110 11.37 17.06 -36.90
CA PHE A 110 11.38 15.68 -37.37
C PHE A 110 9.99 15.16 -37.73
N GLY A 111 8.92 15.70 -37.15
CA GLY A 111 7.57 15.13 -37.21
C GLY A 111 7.29 14.18 -36.06
N ASP A 112 6.27 13.33 -36.23
CA ASP A 112 5.87 12.36 -35.20
C ASP A 112 7.04 11.42 -34.85
N PHE A 113 7.06 10.85 -33.64
CA PHE A 113 8.18 9.98 -33.19
C PHE A 113 8.52 8.86 -34.17
N SER A 114 7.50 8.24 -34.75
CA SER A 114 7.60 7.13 -35.72
C SER A 114 8.45 7.47 -36.95
N SER A 115 8.55 8.75 -37.31
CA SER A 115 9.33 9.21 -38.47
C SER A 115 10.83 9.24 -38.24
N ARG A 116 11.27 9.26 -36.98
CA ARG A 116 12.67 9.52 -36.59
C ARG A 116 13.35 8.36 -35.88
N VAL A 117 12.57 7.41 -35.37
CA VAL A 117 13.09 6.19 -34.74
C VAL A 117 13.16 5.02 -35.70
N GLU A 118 14.01 4.05 -35.36
CA GLU A 118 13.91 2.69 -35.88
C GLU A 118 13.36 1.78 -34.79
N VAL A 119 12.74 0.67 -35.16
CA VAL A 119 12.15 -0.28 -34.23
C VAL A 119 12.52 -1.70 -34.60
N ASP A 120 12.55 -2.56 -33.60
CA ASP A 120 12.26 -3.98 -33.77
C ASP A 120 10.77 -4.17 -33.51
N ALA A 121 10.02 -4.58 -34.53
CA ALA A 121 8.60 -4.78 -34.42
C ALA A 121 8.14 -6.02 -35.18
N TYR A 122 6.96 -6.51 -34.83
CA TYR A 122 6.30 -7.64 -35.48
C TYR A 122 5.11 -7.16 -36.29
N LEU A 123 5.07 -7.53 -37.56
CA LEU A 123 3.96 -7.26 -38.46
C LEU A 123 3.67 -8.55 -39.23
N ASN A 124 2.40 -8.95 -39.27
CA ASN A 124 1.96 -10.19 -39.92
C ASN A 124 2.72 -11.45 -39.47
N GLY A 125 3.17 -11.50 -38.21
CA GLY A 125 3.88 -12.64 -37.60
C GLY A 125 5.38 -12.64 -37.84
N GLU A 126 5.90 -11.71 -38.65
CA GLU A 126 7.32 -11.60 -38.95
C GLU A 126 7.95 -10.41 -38.23
N LYS A 127 9.16 -10.61 -37.73
CA LYS A 127 9.97 -9.53 -37.19
C LYS A 127 10.54 -8.70 -38.33
N TYR A 128 10.52 -7.37 -38.17
CA TYR A 128 11.28 -6.45 -38.99
C TYR A 128 12.04 -5.46 -38.13
N THR A 129 13.17 -5.00 -38.67
CA THR A 129 13.98 -3.92 -38.10
C THR A 129 14.01 -2.74 -39.08
N GLY A 130 13.83 -1.53 -38.58
CA GLY A 130 13.93 -0.29 -39.35
C GLY A 130 12.81 0.68 -39.03
N LYS A 131 12.47 1.56 -39.98
CA LYS A 131 11.37 2.53 -39.80
C LYS A 131 10.06 1.82 -39.46
N TYR A 132 9.30 2.36 -38.51
CA TYR A 132 8.04 1.78 -38.08
C TYR A 132 7.01 1.79 -39.23
N LYS A 133 6.51 0.59 -39.57
CA LYS A 133 5.50 0.35 -40.62
C LYS A 133 4.16 -0.14 -40.05
N GLY A 134 3.99 -0.10 -38.73
CA GLY A 134 2.86 -0.70 -38.01
C GLY A 134 3.22 -2.01 -37.31
N GLY A 135 2.26 -2.56 -36.58
CA GLY A 135 2.44 -3.80 -35.80
C GLY A 135 2.90 -3.57 -34.36
N ILE A 136 3.36 -4.63 -33.71
CA ILE A 136 3.71 -4.67 -32.28
C ILE A 136 5.19 -4.38 -32.12
N ILE A 137 5.51 -3.26 -31.47
CA ILE A 137 6.87 -2.80 -31.17
C ILE A 137 7.42 -3.59 -29.98
N TYR A 138 8.62 -4.17 -30.14
CA TYR A 138 9.37 -4.85 -29.08
C TYR A 138 10.47 -3.95 -28.50
N SER A 139 11.24 -3.28 -29.36
CA SER A 139 12.25 -2.32 -28.95
C SER A 139 12.38 -1.15 -29.94
N VAL A 140 12.95 -0.05 -29.46
CA VAL A 140 13.03 1.23 -30.17
C VAL A 140 14.47 1.71 -30.14
N TYR A 141 14.98 2.12 -31.29
CA TYR A 141 16.29 2.72 -31.47
C TYR A 141 16.15 4.24 -31.65
N ILE A 142 16.73 4.99 -30.71
CA ILE A 142 16.67 6.45 -30.68
C ILE A 142 18.10 6.98 -30.75
N LYS A 143 18.38 7.93 -31.64
CA LYS A 143 19.70 8.55 -31.65
C LYS A 143 19.85 9.48 -30.45
N LYS A 144 21.07 9.60 -29.96
CA LYS A 144 21.40 10.61 -28.98
C LYS A 144 21.60 11.94 -29.66
N GLU A 145 21.32 12.98 -28.89
CA GLU A 145 21.58 14.32 -29.31
C GLU A 145 22.91 14.81 -28.73
N ASN A 146 23.76 15.36 -29.61
CA ASN A 146 25.11 15.79 -29.26
C ASN A 146 25.31 17.29 -29.53
N LYS A 147 24.34 17.95 -30.18
CA LYS A 147 24.38 19.38 -30.46
C LYS A 147 23.87 20.14 -29.23
N PRO A 148 24.42 21.32 -28.91
CA PRO A 148 23.82 22.18 -27.91
C PRO A 148 22.53 22.84 -28.46
N PHE A 149 21.53 22.98 -27.59
CA PHE A 149 20.28 23.70 -27.88
C PHE A 149 20.16 24.89 -26.97
N LYS A 150 19.55 25.94 -27.50
CA LYS A 150 18.94 26.98 -26.69
C LYS A 150 17.46 26.72 -26.56
N ILE A 151 16.98 26.95 -25.36
CA ILE A 151 15.56 26.95 -25.03
C ILE A 151 15.21 28.37 -24.64
N MET A 152 14.23 28.92 -25.32
CA MET A 152 13.76 30.28 -25.14
C MET A 152 12.29 30.23 -24.78
N LYS A 153 11.85 31.06 -23.82
CA LYS A 153 10.46 31.12 -23.37
C LYS A 153 9.95 32.54 -23.30
N ILE A 154 8.65 32.72 -23.53
CA ILE A 154 7.90 33.94 -23.21
C ILE A 154 6.65 33.55 -22.43
N SER A 155 6.41 34.20 -21.31
CA SER A 155 5.32 33.87 -20.38
C SER A 155 4.27 34.97 -20.32
N GLY A 156 3.03 34.60 -20.06
CA GLY A 156 1.89 35.49 -19.86
C GLY A 156 0.62 34.70 -19.58
N ASP A 157 -0.53 35.35 -19.65
CA ASP A 157 -1.81 34.63 -19.63
C ASP A 157 -2.00 33.77 -20.90
N SER A 158 -2.91 32.80 -20.85
CA SER A 158 -3.13 31.84 -21.94
C SER A 158 -3.65 32.51 -23.21
N LYS A 159 -4.39 33.62 -23.11
CA LYS A 159 -4.87 34.37 -24.29
C LYS A 159 -3.70 35.02 -25.02
N PHE A 160 -2.81 35.68 -24.27
CA PHE A 160 -1.57 36.26 -24.78
C PHE A 160 -0.68 35.18 -25.42
N VAL A 161 -0.46 34.06 -24.72
CA VAL A 161 0.41 32.99 -25.21
C VAL A 161 -0.14 32.32 -26.47
N ILE A 162 -1.45 32.03 -26.52
CA ILE A 162 -2.08 31.45 -27.73
C ILE A 162 -2.03 32.46 -28.88
N SER A 163 -2.33 33.74 -28.64
CA SER A 163 -2.24 34.79 -29.67
C SER A 163 -0.82 34.92 -30.23
N ARG A 164 0.19 34.94 -29.34
CA ARG A 164 1.61 35.00 -29.71
C ARG A 164 2.02 33.77 -30.54
N THR A 165 1.55 32.59 -30.14
CA THR A 165 1.76 31.33 -30.88
C THR A 165 1.17 31.39 -32.28
N LYS A 166 -0.08 31.85 -32.44
CA LYS A 166 -0.72 32.01 -33.75
C LYS A 166 0.05 32.97 -34.65
N SER A 167 0.48 34.11 -34.11
CA SER A 167 1.32 35.07 -34.84
C SER A 167 2.69 34.51 -35.21
N LEU A 168 3.26 33.62 -34.39
CA LEU A 168 4.53 32.98 -34.69
C LEU A 168 4.38 32.01 -35.87
N LEU A 169 3.38 31.13 -35.82
CA LEU A 169 3.15 30.05 -36.78
C LEU A 169 2.48 30.50 -38.10
N SER A 170 1.96 31.74 -38.18
CA SER A 170 1.37 32.28 -39.41
C SER A 170 2.37 32.49 -40.56
N ASN A 171 3.68 32.41 -40.31
CA ASN A 171 4.74 32.85 -41.22
C ASN A 171 5.43 31.74 -42.05
N SER A 172 4.81 30.56 -42.24
CA SER A 172 5.42 29.41 -42.94
C SER A 172 6.64 28.81 -42.16
N PRO A 173 7.17 27.62 -42.51
CA PRO A 173 7.82 26.73 -41.54
C PRO A 173 9.02 27.39 -40.86
N LEU A 174 9.01 27.35 -39.53
CA LEU A 174 10.02 28.00 -38.70
C LEU A 174 11.17 27.03 -38.39
N PRO A 175 12.43 27.51 -38.34
CA PRO A 175 13.61 26.67 -38.11
C PRO A 175 13.81 26.27 -36.64
N PHE A 176 12.72 26.14 -35.88
CA PHE A 176 12.72 25.62 -34.51
C PHE A 176 12.73 24.09 -34.50
N ARG A 177 13.37 23.51 -33.50
CA ARG A 177 13.28 22.08 -33.22
C ARG A 177 11.95 21.73 -32.57
N ASP A 178 11.57 22.53 -31.58
CA ASP A 178 10.34 22.38 -30.83
C ASP A 178 9.66 23.73 -30.66
N ILE A 179 8.34 23.73 -30.75
CA ILE A 179 7.47 24.87 -30.44
C ILE A 179 6.36 24.29 -29.59
N SER A 180 6.29 24.71 -28.33
CA SER A 180 5.36 24.13 -27.37
C SER A 180 4.75 25.20 -26.47
N ILE A 181 3.46 25.05 -26.16
CA ILE A 181 2.83 25.79 -25.06
C ILE A 181 2.94 24.93 -23.80
N VAL A 182 3.45 25.53 -22.74
CA VAL A 182 3.59 24.92 -21.42
C VAL A 182 2.75 25.72 -20.42
N LYS A 183 1.77 25.08 -19.81
CA LYS A 183 1.04 25.58 -18.63
C LYS A 183 1.52 24.83 -17.39
N ASN A 184 1.87 25.59 -16.36
CA ASN A 184 2.26 25.10 -15.05
C ASN A 184 1.60 25.98 -13.99
N GLU A 185 0.54 25.45 -13.37
CA GLU A 185 -0.30 26.13 -12.38
C GLU A 185 -0.76 27.49 -12.91
N ASP A 186 -0.21 28.61 -12.43
CA ASP A 186 -0.65 29.94 -12.84
C ASP A 186 0.08 30.49 -14.09
N LYS A 187 1.14 29.82 -14.54
CA LYS A 187 2.01 30.36 -15.61
C LYS A 187 1.81 29.59 -16.91
N THR A 188 1.41 30.31 -17.95
CA THR A 188 1.43 29.83 -19.33
C THR A 188 2.65 30.40 -20.06
N SER A 189 3.36 29.58 -20.81
CA SER A 189 4.55 29.97 -21.56
C SER A 189 4.54 29.37 -22.96
N LEU A 190 4.91 30.17 -23.95
CA LEU A 190 5.35 29.66 -25.25
C LEU A 190 6.84 29.39 -25.14
N VAL A 191 7.23 28.14 -25.37
CA VAL A 191 8.61 27.67 -25.35
C VAL A 191 9.01 27.26 -26.75
N VAL A 192 10.20 27.69 -27.17
CA VAL A 192 10.81 27.28 -28.42
C VAL A 192 12.21 26.77 -28.16
N SER A 193 12.61 25.73 -28.88
CA SER A 193 13.99 25.22 -28.84
C SER A 193 14.61 25.15 -30.22
N TYR A 194 15.92 25.34 -30.31
CA TYR A 194 16.66 25.27 -31.56
C TYR A 194 18.15 24.98 -31.31
N PRO A 195 18.85 24.29 -32.23
CA PRO A 195 20.29 24.13 -32.14
C PRO A 195 20.97 25.50 -32.14
N GLU A 196 21.99 25.71 -31.30
CA GLU A 196 22.65 27.02 -31.17
C GLU A 196 23.16 27.59 -32.49
N ILE A 197 23.64 26.72 -33.38
CA ILE A 197 24.11 27.08 -34.72
C ILE A 197 23.03 27.74 -35.60
N ARG A 198 21.74 27.59 -35.26
CA ARG A 198 20.60 28.18 -36.00
C ARG A 198 20.15 29.53 -35.43
N GLU A 199 20.80 30.06 -34.39
CA GLU A 199 20.42 31.31 -33.72
C GLU A 199 20.11 32.44 -34.70
N ILE A 200 20.95 32.62 -35.73
CA ILE A 200 20.79 33.70 -36.72
C ILE A 200 19.48 33.58 -37.51
N LEU A 201 18.97 32.36 -37.72
CA LEU A 201 17.72 32.09 -38.46
C LEU A 201 16.48 32.35 -37.59
N VAL A 202 16.61 32.18 -36.27
CA VAL A 202 15.49 32.31 -35.33
C VAL A 202 15.41 33.67 -34.65
N LYS A 203 16.51 34.43 -34.57
CA LYS A 203 16.62 35.66 -33.77
C LYS A 203 15.48 36.66 -33.98
N ARG A 204 15.01 36.82 -35.23
CA ARG A 204 13.89 37.74 -35.56
C ARG A 204 12.56 37.36 -34.90
N TYR A 205 12.38 36.09 -34.56
CA TYR A 205 11.17 35.56 -33.92
C TYR A 205 11.25 35.57 -32.39
N LEU A 206 12.44 35.76 -31.83
CA LEU A 206 12.73 35.66 -30.40
C LEU A 206 12.58 36.99 -29.64
N GLN A 207 12.01 38.03 -30.26
CA GLN A 207 11.76 39.29 -29.57
C GLN A 207 10.85 39.07 -28.36
N GLY A 208 11.33 39.46 -27.17
CA GLY A 208 10.63 39.31 -25.89
C GLY A 208 10.78 37.94 -25.23
N PHE A 209 11.53 37.01 -25.82
CA PHE A 209 11.84 35.73 -25.20
C PHE A 209 13.03 35.86 -24.25
N SER A 210 12.96 35.15 -23.12
CA SER A 210 14.06 34.95 -22.17
C SER A 210 14.60 33.52 -22.28
N THR A 211 15.76 33.24 -21.69
CA THR A 211 16.25 31.87 -21.54
C THR A 211 15.25 31.00 -20.76
N GLY A 212 15.11 29.75 -21.18
CA GLY A 212 14.28 28.73 -20.54
C GLY A 212 15.07 27.47 -20.23
N ASP A 213 14.39 26.53 -19.59
CA ASP A 213 14.96 25.27 -19.10
C ASP A 213 14.43 24.09 -19.92
N GLN A 214 15.10 22.93 -19.82
CA GLN A 214 14.62 21.70 -20.43
C GLN A 214 13.23 21.35 -19.90
N ILE A 215 12.30 21.09 -20.83
CA ILE A 215 10.95 20.68 -20.48
C ILE A 215 10.96 19.17 -20.28
N PHE A 216 10.80 18.73 -19.04
CA PHE A 216 10.47 17.35 -18.70
C PHE A 216 9.54 17.37 -17.48
N PHE A 217 8.39 16.73 -17.59
CA PHE A 217 7.39 16.68 -16.52
C PHE A 217 7.43 15.32 -15.85
N THR A 218 7.71 15.34 -14.56
CA THR A 218 7.22 14.27 -13.68
C THR A 218 5.77 14.59 -13.40
N ALA A 219 4.85 13.70 -13.77
CA ALA A 219 3.43 13.91 -13.52
C ALA A 219 3.21 14.20 -12.03
N LYS A 220 2.62 15.36 -11.73
CA LYS A 220 2.10 15.71 -10.40
C LYS A 220 0.64 15.22 -10.28
N LYS A 221 0.08 15.42 -9.08
CA LYS A 221 -1.24 14.97 -8.62
C LYS A 221 -2.41 15.64 -9.36
N TYR A 222 -3.04 14.95 -10.34
CA TYR A 222 -4.25 15.41 -11.05
C TYR A 222 -5.27 14.29 -11.30
N LYS A 223 -6.57 14.65 -11.25
CA LYS A 223 -7.69 13.71 -11.40
C LYS A 223 -8.01 13.33 -12.85
N TYR A 224 -7.81 14.26 -13.78
CA TYR A 224 -8.16 14.12 -15.19
C TYR A 224 -6.91 14.24 -16.07
N ILE A 225 -6.82 13.36 -17.08
CA ILE A 225 -5.80 13.39 -18.14
C ILE A 225 -6.50 13.43 -19.50
N TYR A 226 -6.11 14.40 -20.34
CA TYR A 226 -6.62 14.55 -21.69
C TYR A 226 -5.46 14.46 -22.67
N ILE A 227 -5.57 13.57 -23.66
CA ILE A 227 -4.55 13.37 -24.70
C ILE A 227 -5.23 13.43 -26.07
N GLY A 228 -4.72 14.27 -26.96
CA GLY A 228 -5.33 14.37 -28.27
C GLY A 228 -4.58 15.23 -29.27
N LYS A 229 -5.15 15.31 -30.46
CA LYS A 229 -4.72 16.20 -31.54
C LYS A 229 -5.88 17.12 -31.88
N THR A 230 -5.60 18.40 -32.05
CA THR A 230 -6.55 19.41 -32.48
C THR A 230 -5.86 20.43 -33.39
N LYS A 231 -6.61 21.40 -33.90
CA LYS A 231 -6.04 22.52 -34.66
C LYS A 231 -5.62 23.64 -33.71
N LEU A 232 -4.56 24.37 -34.05
CA LEU A 232 -4.11 25.53 -33.27
C LEU A 232 -5.26 26.54 -33.07
N ASP A 233 -6.12 26.69 -34.07
CA ASP A 233 -7.27 27.58 -33.98
C ASP A 233 -8.38 27.12 -33.02
N SER A 234 -8.43 25.82 -32.73
CA SER A 234 -9.40 25.21 -31.82
C SER A 234 -8.92 25.18 -30.36
N LEU A 235 -7.70 25.66 -30.06
CA LEU A 235 -7.22 25.75 -28.67
C LEU A 235 -8.04 26.79 -27.90
N ASN A 236 -8.77 26.31 -26.88
CA ASN A 236 -9.56 27.16 -26.00
C ASN A 236 -8.71 27.70 -24.85
N SER A 237 -8.49 29.02 -24.83
CA SER A 237 -7.72 29.68 -23.77
C SER A 237 -8.34 29.52 -22.38
N ASP A 238 -9.67 29.48 -22.30
CA ASP A 238 -10.39 29.46 -21.02
C ASP A 238 -10.33 28.06 -20.38
N GLU A 239 -10.32 27.00 -21.19
CA GLU A 239 -10.06 25.63 -20.70
C GLU A 239 -8.60 25.41 -20.35
N LEU A 240 -7.67 26.01 -21.11
CA LEU A 240 -6.24 25.96 -20.79
C LEU A 240 -5.92 26.69 -19.48
N GLU A 241 -6.62 27.77 -19.14
CA GLU A 241 -6.44 28.45 -17.85
C GLU A 241 -6.90 27.61 -16.66
N LYS A 242 -7.97 26.83 -16.83
CA LYS A 242 -8.48 25.92 -15.80
C LYS A 242 -7.58 24.71 -15.57
N ALA A 243 -6.76 24.36 -16.55
CA ALA A 243 -5.84 23.24 -16.44
C ALA A 243 -4.73 23.54 -15.45
N ASN A 244 -4.45 22.60 -14.56
CA ASN A 244 -3.28 22.69 -13.69
C ASN A 244 -1.99 22.59 -14.51
N TYR A 245 -1.95 21.69 -15.50
CA TYR A 245 -0.81 21.53 -16.39
C TYR A 245 -1.25 21.26 -17.82
N ALA A 246 -0.47 21.77 -18.78
CA ALA A 246 -0.61 21.39 -20.17
C ALA A 246 0.74 21.44 -20.87
N TYR A 247 0.95 20.50 -21.77
CA TYR A 247 2.00 20.55 -22.75
C TYR A 247 1.37 20.35 -24.12
N ILE A 248 1.53 21.35 -24.98
CA ILE A 248 0.93 21.37 -26.31
C ILE A 248 2.07 21.56 -27.30
N SER A 249 2.44 20.50 -28.02
CA SER A 249 3.43 20.56 -29.09
C SER A 249 2.77 20.99 -30.39
N LEU A 250 3.46 21.87 -31.14
CA LEU A 250 2.86 22.60 -32.25
C LEU A 250 3.69 22.46 -33.52
N ARG A 251 3.00 22.28 -34.64
CA ARG A 251 3.58 22.34 -35.98
C ARG A 251 2.56 22.86 -36.97
N ASN A 252 2.86 23.97 -37.64
CA ASN A 252 1.91 24.65 -38.52
C ASN A 252 0.56 24.91 -37.81
N ASN A 253 -0.54 24.32 -38.29
CA ASN A 253 -1.86 24.42 -37.66
C ASN A 253 -2.23 23.18 -36.81
N ASP A 254 -1.31 22.24 -36.60
CA ASP A 254 -1.56 21.04 -35.81
C ASP A 254 -1.02 21.22 -34.38
N ALA A 255 -1.85 20.83 -33.41
CA ALA A 255 -1.55 20.87 -31.99
C ALA A 255 -1.79 19.49 -31.38
N PHE A 256 -0.74 18.85 -30.89
CA PHE A 256 -0.88 17.67 -30.02
C PHE A 256 -0.80 18.14 -28.58
N TYR A 257 -1.70 17.67 -27.73
CA TYR A 257 -1.77 18.12 -26.36
C TYR A 257 -1.82 16.94 -25.39
N VAL A 258 -1.22 17.18 -24.23
CA VAL A 258 -1.43 16.41 -23.01
C VAL A 258 -1.77 17.42 -21.91
N ILE A 259 -2.98 17.33 -21.36
CA ILE A 259 -3.51 18.26 -20.36
C ILE A 259 -3.86 17.48 -19.10
N LEU A 260 -3.48 18.01 -17.94
CA LEU A 260 -3.77 17.46 -16.62
C LEU A 260 -4.58 18.48 -15.81
N SER A 261 -5.63 18.01 -15.14
CA SER A 261 -6.56 18.87 -14.39
C SER A 261 -7.16 18.18 -13.17
N ASP A 262 -7.46 18.95 -12.12
CA ASP A 262 -8.24 18.51 -10.95
C ASP A 262 -9.75 18.63 -11.17
N ILE A 263 -10.17 19.40 -12.18
CA ILE A 263 -11.56 19.58 -12.57
C ILE A 263 -11.78 19.08 -14.00
N GLU A 264 -13.01 18.67 -14.30
CA GLU A 264 -13.38 18.24 -15.64
C GLU A 264 -13.32 19.42 -16.64
N LEU A 265 -12.57 19.25 -17.72
CA LEU A 265 -12.40 20.19 -18.82
C LEU A 265 -13.19 19.78 -20.06
N ARG A 266 -13.60 20.76 -20.86
CA ARG A 266 -14.30 20.58 -22.13
C ARG A 266 -13.33 20.60 -23.30
N VAL A 267 -12.57 19.52 -23.44
CA VAL A 267 -11.57 19.32 -24.51
C VAL A 267 -11.85 18.03 -25.29
N GLU A 268 -11.77 18.09 -26.62
CA GLU A 268 -11.99 16.95 -27.52
C GLU A 268 -10.88 15.91 -27.41
N SER A 269 -11.03 14.94 -26.51
CA SER A 269 -10.05 13.86 -26.30
C SER A 269 -10.16 12.77 -27.37
N VAL A 270 -9.02 12.26 -27.84
CA VAL A 270 -8.95 11.12 -28.78
C VAL A 270 -9.21 9.79 -28.06
N PHE A 271 -9.08 9.78 -26.74
CA PHE A 271 -9.35 8.64 -25.88
C PHE A 271 -10.63 8.92 -25.06
N PRO A 272 -11.50 7.92 -24.83
CA PRO A 272 -12.69 8.09 -23.98
C PRO A 272 -12.29 8.65 -22.62
N HIS A 273 -13.13 9.51 -22.03
CA HIS A 273 -12.95 10.01 -20.67
C HIS A 273 -13.06 8.82 -19.71
N LEU A 274 -11.93 8.26 -19.32
CA LEU A 274 -11.89 7.14 -18.40
C LEU A 274 -11.95 7.69 -16.98
N ASN A 275 -13.14 7.64 -16.38
CA ASN A 275 -13.36 8.01 -14.99
C ASN A 275 -12.85 6.91 -14.04
N PHE A 276 -11.54 6.65 -14.05
CA PHE A 276 -10.87 5.79 -13.06
C PHE A 276 -10.15 6.60 -11.99
N ASN A 277 -10.53 7.88 -11.82
CA ASN A 277 -9.95 8.80 -10.84
C ASN A 277 -8.41 8.82 -10.86
N GLY A 278 -7.78 8.86 -12.05
CA GLY A 278 -6.37 9.21 -12.30
C GLY A 278 -5.27 8.28 -11.76
N CYS A 279 -5.26 8.00 -10.46
CA CYS A 279 -4.17 7.32 -9.76
C CYS A 279 -4.15 5.81 -10.00
N ILE A 280 -5.30 5.22 -10.28
CA ILE A 280 -5.42 3.78 -10.50
C ILE A 280 -4.96 3.46 -11.91
N ALA A 281 -5.29 4.33 -12.87
CA ALA A 281 -4.85 4.22 -14.25
C ALA A 281 -3.33 4.47 -14.43
N CYS A 282 -2.67 5.23 -13.54
CA CYS A 282 -1.23 5.53 -13.67
C CYS A 282 -0.30 4.34 -13.37
N GLY A 283 -0.83 3.24 -12.82
CA GLY A 283 -0.03 2.05 -12.52
C GLY A 283 0.72 2.07 -11.19
N ASN A 284 0.88 3.23 -10.55
CA ASN A 284 1.64 3.35 -9.29
C ASN A 284 1.10 2.40 -8.20
N CYS A 285 -0.22 2.30 -8.04
CA CYS A 285 -0.84 1.38 -7.08
C CYS A 285 -0.53 -0.09 -7.39
N VAL A 286 -0.34 -0.45 -8.67
CA VAL A 286 0.03 -1.83 -9.06
C VAL A 286 1.44 -2.14 -8.63
N GLU A 287 2.36 -1.21 -8.86
CA GLU A 287 3.79 -1.39 -8.57
C GLU A 287 4.05 -1.54 -7.06
N VAL A 288 3.28 -0.84 -6.21
CA VAL A 288 3.43 -0.95 -4.76
C VAL A 288 2.56 -2.02 -4.12
N CYS A 289 1.56 -2.56 -4.82
CA CYS A 289 0.62 -3.50 -4.20
C CYS A 289 1.29 -4.84 -3.85
N PRO A 290 1.49 -5.15 -2.55
CA PRO A 290 2.07 -6.42 -2.14
C PRO A 290 1.21 -7.62 -2.56
N HIS A 291 -0.12 -7.49 -2.57
CA HIS A 291 -1.03 -8.58 -2.94
C HIS A 291 -0.93 -8.94 -4.43
N SER A 292 -0.75 -7.94 -5.30
CA SER A 292 -0.45 -8.11 -6.73
C SER A 292 0.87 -8.85 -6.94
N SER A 293 1.93 -8.39 -6.25
CA SER A 293 3.26 -9.02 -6.32
C SER A 293 3.23 -10.48 -5.85
N GLN A 294 2.47 -10.80 -4.81
CA GLN A 294 2.38 -12.14 -4.24
C GLN A 294 1.68 -13.14 -5.17
N ASN A 295 0.60 -12.70 -5.81
CA ASN A 295 -0.14 -13.52 -6.76
C ASN A 295 0.47 -13.50 -8.17
N ASN A 296 1.47 -12.64 -8.40
CA ASN A 296 2.02 -12.35 -9.72
C ASN A 296 0.91 -12.00 -10.72
N SER A 297 -0.04 -11.18 -10.27
CA SER A 297 -1.20 -10.79 -11.07
C SER A 297 -1.73 -9.42 -10.63
N LEU A 298 -1.81 -8.51 -11.60
CA LEU A 298 -2.28 -7.13 -11.40
C LEU A 298 -3.78 -7.05 -11.05
N MET A 299 -4.53 -8.14 -11.28
CA MET A 299 -5.93 -8.28 -10.88
C MET A 299 -6.09 -8.13 -9.37
N PHE A 300 -5.09 -8.53 -8.58
CA PHE A 300 -5.08 -8.40 -7.12
C PHE A 300 -4.52 -7.04 -6.66
N SER A 301 -4.55 -6.02 -7.51
CA SER A 301 -4.25 -4.63 -7.15
C SER A 301 -5.52 -3.79 -7.17
N PRO A 302 -5.50 -2.53 -6.66
CA PRO A 302 -6.61 -1.61 -6.86
C PRO A 302 -7.06 -1.51 -8.32
N ILE A 303 -6.17 -1.58 -9.31
CA ILE A 303 -6.60 -1.57 -10.73
C ILE A 303 -7.62 -2.70 -11.00
N GLY A 304 -7.32 -3.91 -10.55
CA GLY A 304 -8.23 -5.04 -10.78
C GLY A 304 -9.58 -4.86 -10.11
N PHE A 305 -9.62 -4.26 -8.93
CA PHE A 305 -10.88 -3.93 -8.26
C PHE A 305 -11.75 -2.97 -9.08
N TYR A 306 -11.19 -1.87 -9.58
CA TYR A 306 -11.97 -0.89 -10.36
C TYR A 306 -12.38 -1.46 -11.73
N VAL A 307 -11.53 -2.28 -12.34
CA VAL A 307 -11.89 -2.99 -13.57
C VAL A 307 -13.05 -3.96 -13.33
N LEU A 308 -12.98 -4.79 -12.29
CA LEU A 308 -14.04 -5.73 -11.94
C LEU A 308 -15.32 -5.05 -11.45
N SER A 309 -15.22 -3.84 -10.89
CA SER A 309 -16.39 -3.04 -10.49
C SER A 309 -17.29 -2.71 -11.68
N ASN A 310 -16.73 -2.48 -12.87
CA ASN A 310 -17.52 -2.26 -14.09
C ASN A 310 -18.35 -3.49 -14.50
N LYS A 311 -18.01 -4.67 -13.97
CA LYS A 311 -18.69 -5.95 -14.22
C LYS A 311 -19.48 -6.45 -13.02
N SER A 312 -19.53 -5.67 -11.93
CA SER A 312 -20.11 -6.11 -10.65
C SER A 312 -19.44 -7.37 -10.07
N GLU A 313 -18.17 -7.60 -10.40
CA GLU A 313 -17.34 -8.72 -9.95
C GLU A 313 -16.24 -8.28 -8.97
N GLU A 314 -16.34 -7.05 -8.44
CA GLU A 314 -15.30 -6.46 -7.62
C GLU A 314 -15.00 -7.28 -6.36
N ASN A 315 -15.96 -8.05 -5.86
CA ASN A 315 -15.81 -8.94 -4.70
C ASN A 315 -14.75 -10.05 -4.86
N ILE A 316 -14.32 -10.34 -6.09
CA ILE A 316 -13.24 -11.30 -6.37
C ILE A 316 -11.88 -10.78 -5.86
N VAL A 317 -11.66 -9.47 -5.91
CA VAL A 317 -10.37 -8.84 -5.55
C VAL A 317 -10.51 -7.66 -4.60
N ALA A 318 -11.75 -7.32 -4.22
CA ALA A 318 -12.06 -6.27 -3.26
C ALA A 318 -11.31 -6.49 -1.95
N ASN A 319 -10.94 -7.72 -1.61
CA ASN A 319 -10.26 -8.06 -0.37
C ASN A 319 -8.78 -7.62 -0.28
N CYS A 320 -8.28 -6.87 -1.27
CA CYS A 320 -6.90 -6.35 -1.33
C CYS A 320 -6.58 -5.23 -0.30
N HIS A 321 -7.54 -4.77 0.51
CA HIS A 321 -7.26 -3.72 1.51
C HIS A 321 -6.34 -4.23 2.61
N MET A 322 -5.05 -3.93 2.52
CA MET A 322 -4.12 -4.49 3.49
C MET A 322 -3.02 -3.55 4.00
N CYS A 323 -2.99 -2.25 3.68
CA CYS A 323 -1.89 -1.41 4.23
C CYS A 323 -1.93 0.09 3.93
N GLU A 324 -2.91 0.62 3.19
CA GLU A 324 -2.91 2.02 2.72
C GLU A 324 -1.75 2.37 1.75
N LEU A 325 -0.78 1.47 1.48
CA LEU A 325 0.34 1.73 0.55
C LEU A 325 -0.12 2.24 -0.82
N CYS A 326 -1.24 1.72 -1.31
CA CYS A 326 -1.81 2.19 -2.57
C CYS A 326 -2.34 3.62 -2.45
N GLU A 327 -2.90 4.03 -1.31
CA GLU A 327 -3.35 5.40 -1.05
C GLU A 327 -2.15 6.35 -0.90
N GLU A 328 -1.05 5.91 -0.27
CA GLU A 328 0.18 6.70 -0.14
C GLU A 328 0.77 7.09 -1.50
N VAL A 329 0.78 6.15 -2.47
CA VAL A 329 1.20 6.43 -3.84
C VAL A 329 0.05 6.92 -4.72
N CYS A 330 -1.17 7.00 -4.17
CA CYS A 330 -2.33 7.42 -4.93
C CYS A 330 -2.30 8.92 -5.16
N VAL A 331 -1.88 9.24 -6.37
CA VAL A 331 -1.76 10.59 -6.90
C VAL A 331 -3.09 11.39 -6.85
N ALA A 332 -4.25 10.75 -6.81
CA ALA A 332 -5.57 11.42 -6.76
C ALA A 332 -6.22 11.42 -5.35
N ASP A 333 -5.48 11.01 -4.32
CA ASP A 333 -5.94 10.94 -2.92
C ASP A 333 -7.25 10.15 -2.77
N LEU A 334 -7.33 9.04 -3.50
CA LEU A 334 -8.51 8.20 -3.49
C LEU A 334 -8.55 7.39 -2.22
N ASN A 335 -9.75 7.33 -1.62
CA ASN A 335 -10.05 6.41 -0.54
C ASN A 335 -10.28 4.98 -1.09
N ILE A 336 -9.21 4.42 -1.64
CA ILE A 336 -9.15 3.08 -2.24
C ILE A 336 -9.49 2.03 -1.19
N VAL A 337 -8.96 2.18 0.03
CA VAL A 337 -9.10 1.24 1.12
C VAL A 337 -10.56 1.15 1.54
N ASN A 338 -11.28 2.26 1.76
CA ASN A 338 -12.70 2.17 2.12
C ASN A 338 -13.57 1.67 0.95
N ALA A 339 -13.27 2.09 -0.29
CA ALA A 339 -14.00 1.62 -1.47
C ALA A 339 -13.89 0.09 -1.61
N LEU A 340 -12.69 -0.44 -1.45
CA LEU A 340 -12.44 -1.86 -1.38
C LEU A 340 -13.21 -2.46 -0.19
N LYS A 341 -13.04 -1.94 1.05
CA LYS A 341 -13.56 -2.53 2.31
C LYS A 341 -15.05 -2.79 2.27
N ASN A 342 -15.80 -1.85 1.71
CA ASN A 342 -17.25 -1.94 1.59
C ASN A 342 -17.72 -3.02 0.60
N LYS A 343 -16.86 -3.42 -0.34
CA LYS A 343 -17.17 -4.39 -1.39
C LYS A 343 -16.59 -5.78 -1.14
N ALA A 344 -15.70 -5.91 -0.16
CA ALA A 344 -15.06 -7.16 0.18
C ALA A 344 -16.02 -8.21 0.78
N LYS A 345 -15.74 -9.46 0.41
CA LYS A 345 -16.41 -10.64 0.96
C LYS A 345 -15.46 -11.31 1.95
N LEU A 346 -15.58 -10.90 3.20
CA LEU A 346 -14.75 -11.38 4.30
C LEU A 346 -15.38 -12.63 4.94
N LYS A 347 -14.56 -13.59 5.34
CA LYS A 347 -14.97 -14.67 6.24
C LYS A 347 -15.15 -14.12 7.65
N SER A 348 -16.33 -14.35 8.23
CA SER A 348 -16.60 -14.06 9.63
C SER A 348 -15.98 -15.16 10.50
N VAL A 349 -14.91 -14.82 11.22
CA VAL A 349 -14.30 -15.65 12.26
C VAL A 349 -14.47 -14.92 13.59
N SER A 350 -15.19 -15.54 14.52
CA SER A 350 -15.34 -15.00 15.88
C SER A 350 -14.29 -15.61 16.80
N PRO A 351 -13.74 -14.83 17.75
CA PRO A 351 -12.89 -15.41 18.78
C PRO A 351 -13.72 -16.34 19.67
N SER A 352 -13.10 -17.42 20.12
CA SER A 352 -13.70 -18.42 21.01
C SER A 352 -13.34 -18.23 22.48
N LEU A 353 -12.20 -17.61 22.75
CA LEU A 353 -11.72 -17.24 24.08
C LEU A 353 -12.43 -15.97 24.57
N ASN A 354 -12.62 -15.89 25.88
CA ASN A 354 -13.12 -14.69 26.56
C ASN A 354 -12.35 -14.50 27.88
N ILE A 355 -11.29 -13.70 27.81
CA ILE A 355 -10.45 -13.32 28.96
C ILE A 355 -10.55 -11.81 29.11
N ASN A 356 -11.10 -11.35 30.23
CA ASN A 356 -11.26 -9.93 30.54
C ASN A 356 -10.74 -9.64 31.95
N ILE A 357 -9.51 -9.16 31.99
CA ILE A 357 -8.74 -8.77 33.16
C ILE A 357 -8.12 -7.40 32.83
N PRO A 358 -8.93 -6.33 32.72
CA PRO A 358 -8.46 -5.04 32.26
C PRO A 358 -7.52 -4.39 33.29
N GLN A 359 -6.49 -3.73 32.77
CA GLN A 359 -5.66 -2.76 33.47
C GLN A 359 -5.52 -1.50 32.62
N SER A 360 -4.97 -0.43 33.19
CA SER A 360 -4.68 0.83 32.45
C SER A 360 -3.92 0.57 31.14
N LYS A 361 -3.00 -0.41 31.14
CA LYS A 361 -2.38 -0.95 29.93
C LYS A 361 -2.77 -2.41 29.77
N SER A 362 -3.38 -2.76 28.65
CA SER A 362 -3.87 -4.13 28.42
C SER A 362 -3.43 -4.65 27.07
N ILE A 363 -2.99 -5.92 27.01
CA ILE A 363 -2.86 -6.62 25.73
C ILE A 363 -4.23 -7.08 25.25
N VAL A 364 -4.51 -6.89 23.97
CA VAL A 364 -5.79 -7.28 23.38
C VAL A 364 -5.70 -8.64 22.69
N ILE A 365 -6.78 -9.41 22.84
CA ILE A 365 -7.04 -10.64 22.10
C ILE A 365 -8.22 -10.38 21.17
N THR A 366 -8.02 -10.66 19.88
CA THR A 366 -9.06 -10.63 18.85
C THR A 366 -9.05 -11.94 18.07
N ALA A 367 -9.96 -12.10 17.10
CA ALA A 367 -9.91 -13.21 16.14
C ALA A 367 -8.57 -13.31 15.38
N ILE A 368 -7.79 -12.22 15.31
CA ILE A 368 -6.47 -12.19 14.65
C ILE A 368 -5.39 -12.82 15.53
N SER A 369 -5.38 -12.50 16.82
CA SER A 369 -4.32 -12.85 17.77
C SER A 369 -4.63 -14.07 18.64
N GLU A 370 -5.88 -14.57 18.63
CA GLU A 370 -6.33 -15.68 19.47
C GLU A 370 -5.44 -16.93 19.37
N SER A 371 -4.93 -17.25 18.18
CA SER A 371 -4.08 -18.43 18.00
C SER A 371 -2.64 -18.28 18.53
N PHE A 372 -2.31 -17.14 19.15
CA PHE A 372 -0.98 -16.77 19.63
C PHE A 372 -0.94 -16.52 21.16
N ILE A 373 -1.77 -17.22 21.93
CA ILE A 373 -1.81 -17.08 23.40
C ILE A 373 -0.44 -17.29 24.05
N LYS A 374 0.36 -18.21 23.52
CA LYS A 374 1.71 -18.46 24.05
C LYS A 374 2.60 -17.23 23.90
N GLU A 375 2.63 -16.64 22.71
CA GLU A 375 3.39 -15.44 22.40
C GLU A 375 2.88 -14.22 23.20
N ILE A 376 1.57 -14.12 23.42
CA ILE A 376 0.96 -13.12 24.30
C ILE A 376 1.51 -13.26 25.72
N PHE A 377 1.54 -14.48 26.26
CA PHE A 377 2.08 -14.72 27.61
C PHE A 377 3.58 -14.46 27.71
N GLU A 378 4.37 -14.87 26.72
CA GLU A 378 5.80 -14.57 26.65
C GLU A 378 6.06 -13.07 26.67
N LEU A 379 5.25 -12.32 25.92
CA LEU A 379 5.31 -10.87 25.88
C LEU A 379 4.92 -10.22 27.22
N ILE A 380 3.82 -10.63 27.84
CA ILE A 380 3.41 -10.12 29.16
C ILE A 380 4.49 -10.39 30.19
N LYS A 381 5.02 -11.62 30.23
CA LYS A 381 6.09 -12.01 31.16
C LYS A 381 7.32 -11.14 30.94
N PHE A 382 7.79 -11.02 29.70
CA PHE A 382 8.94 -10.19 29.38
C PHE A 382 8.76 -8.73 29.82
N LEU A 383 7.62 -8.12 29.50
CA LEU A 383 7.32 -6.73 29.83
C LEU A 383 7.16 -6.52 31.33
N SER A 384 6.59 -7.49 32.06
CA SER A 384 6.48 -7.43 33.52
C SER A 384 7.85 -7.42 34.21
N LEU A 385 8.82 -8.18 33.71
CA LEU A 385 10.22 -8.16 34.17
C LEU A 385 10.91 -6.81 33.90
N LYS A 386 10.36 -6.00 33.00
CA LYS A 386 10.78 -4.61 32.72
C LYS A 386 9.94 -3.56 33.46
N GLY A 387 9.10 -3.98 34.40
CA GLY A 387 8.27 -3.11 35.22
C GLY A 387 6.93 -2.71 34.59
N LEU A 388 6.58 -3.25 33.42
CA LEU A 388 5.31 -2.96 32.75
C LEU A 388 4.30 -4.09 33.02
N LYS A 389 3.39 -3.84 33.96
CA LYS A 389 2.28 -4.75 34.28
C LYS A 389 1.16 -4.55 33.26
N LEU A 390 0.70 -5.64 32.65
CA LEU A 390 -0.32 -5.61 31.60
C LEU A 390 -1.52 -6.46 31.99
N GLY A 391 -2.71 -5.90 31.80
CA GLY A 391 -3.98 -6.64 31.77
C GLY A 391 -4.15 -7.40 30.45
N ILE A 392 -5.22 -8.20 30.37
CA ILE A 392 -5.62 -8.92 29.15
C ILE A 392 -7.09 -8.62 28.89
N ILE A 393 -7.43 -8.12 27.71
CA ILE A 393 -8.81 -7.90 27.30
C ILE A 393 -9.11 -8.65 26.01
N THR A 394 -10.33 -9.15 25.88
CA THR A 394 -10.79 -9.79 24.65
C THR A 394 -11.83 -8.92 23.96
N ILE A 395 -11.58 -8.59 22.70
CA ILE A 395 -12.59 -7.99 21.83
C ILE A 395 -13.25 -9.11 21.05
N ASP A 396 -14.43 -9.49 21.51
CA ASP A 396 -15.24 -10.58 20.98
C ASP A 396 -16.08 -10.19 19.75
N GLU A 397 -15.52 -9.29 18.92
CA GLU A 397 -16.11 -8.94 17.63
C GLU A 397 -15.60 -9.89 16.54
N PRO A 398 -16.48 -10.36 15.64
CA PRO A 398 -16.08 -11.08 14.44
C PRO A 398 -15.06 -10.31 13.59
N LEU A 399 -14.14 -11.04 12.95
CA LEU A 399 -13.07 -10.48 12.14
C LEU A 399 -13.57 -9.55 11.02
N ASP A 400 -14.68 -9.91 10.36
CA ASP A 400 -15.26 -9.10 9.29
C ASP A 400 -15.77 -7.75 9.79
N LYS A 401 -16.37 -7.72 10.99
CA LYS A 401 -16.79 -6.48 11.64
C LYS A 401 -15.60 -5.61 12.06
N LEU A 402 -14.54 -6.23 12.60
CA LEU A 402 -13.30 -5.53 12.96
C LEU A 402 -12.68 -4.83 11.75
N ILE A 403 -12.59 -5.52 10.60
CA ILE A 403 -12.01 -4.97 9.37
C ILE A 403 -12.86 -3.85 8.77
N LYS A 404 -14.19 -3.99 8.80
CA LYS A 404 -15.15 -2.98 8.30
C LYS A 404 -15.31 -1.79 9.24
N GLY A 405 -14.87 -1.91 10.49
CA GLY A 405 -15.07 -0.89 11.52
C GLY A 405 -16.50 -0.85 12.07
N ASP A 406 -17.28 -1.92 11.85
CA ASP A 406 -18.67 -2.06 12.29
C ASP A 406 -18.75 -2.60 13.73
N ILE A 407 -18.06 -1.92 14.65
CA ILE A 407 -17.94 -2.32 16.06
C ILE A 407 -19.10 -1.79 16.92
N ASP A 408 -19.58 -2.59 17.88
CA ASP A 408 -20.57 -2.13 18.86
C ASP A 408 -19.91 -1.17 19.87
N LYS A 409 -20.16 0.12 19.70
CA LYS A 409 -19.54 1.18 20.52
C LYS A 409 -19.92 1.07 22.01
N GLU A 410 -21.14 0.68 22.34
CA GLU A 410 -21.59 0.59 23.74
C GLU A 410 -20.97 -0.61 24.44
N LYS A 411 -20.86 -1.74 23.73
CA LYS A 411 -20.12 -2.91 24.20
C LYS A 411 -18.64 -2.58 24.41
N MET A 412 -18.00 -1.91 23.44
CA MET A 412 -16.59 -1.53 23.52
C MET A 412 -16.31 -0.56 24.67
N LYS A 413 -17.20 0.40 24.96
CA LYS A 413 -17.04 1.29 26.13
C LYS A 413 -16.91 0.52 27.44
N LYS A 414 -17.69 -0.54 27.63
CA LYS A 414 -17.64 -1.38 28.84
C LYS A 414 -16.36 -2.21 28.91
N ILE A 415 -15.96 -2.82 27.80
CA ILE A 415 -14.72 -3.62 27.76
C ILE A 415 -13.47 -2.76 28.01
N LEU A 416 -13.50 -1.50 27.55
CA LEU A 416 -12.40 -0.54 27.68
C LEU A 416 -12.48 0.33 28.94
N GLU A 417 -13.38 0.02 29.86
CA GLU A 417 -13.48 0.71 31.14
C GLU A 417 -12.17 0.54 31.93
N GLY A 418 -11.56 1.65 32.36
CA GLY A 418 -10.26 1.63 33.04
C GLY A 418 -9.03 1.33 32.15
N VAL A 419 -9.19 1.17 30.83
CA VAL A 419 -8.07 0.91 29.89
C VAL A 419 -7.67 2.17 29.14
N ASP A 420 -6.43 2.62 29.29
CA ASP A 420 -5.89 3.84 28.68
C ASP A 420 -4.98 3.54 27.47
N GLU A 421 -4.37 2.36 27.44
CA GLU A 421 -3.54 1.87 26.33
C GLU A 421 -3.85 0.41 26.00
N ILE A 422 -4.06 0.13 24.70
CA ILE A 422 -4.13 -1.21 24.14
C ILE A 422 -2.80 -1.55 23.50
N ILE A 423 -2.23 -2.69 23.89
CA ILE A 423 -1.06 -3.27 23.26
C ILE A 423 -1.52 -4.39 22.33
N THR A 424 -1.10 -4.37 21.07
CA THR A 424 -1.43 -5.41 20.09
C THR A 424 -0.24 -6.30 19.79
N LEU A 425 -0.51 -7.58 19.52
CA LEU A 425 0.54 -8.55 19.18
C LEU A 425 0.98 -8.40 17.71
N THR A 426 0.07 -7.99 16.84
CA THR A 426 0.32 -7.89 15.39
C THR A 426 0.13 -6.45 14.90
N PRO A 427 0.88 -6.01 13.87
CA PRO A 427 0.66 -4.69 13.27
C PRO A 427 -0.71 -4.57 12.59
N GLU A 428 -1.28 -5.68 12.11
CA GLU A 428 -2.60 -5.68 11.48
C GLU A 428 -3.71 -5.42 12.50
N GLU A 429 -3.61 -6.04 13.67
CA GLU A 429 -4.50 -5.77 14.79
C GLU A 429 -4.35 -4.31 15.27
N SER A 430 -3.12 -3.78 15.34
CA SER A 430 -2.86 -2.36 15.65
C SER A 430 -3.58 -1.43 14.67
N TYR A 431 -3.54 -1.75 13.38
CA TYR A 431 -4.16 -0.97 12.32
C TYR A 431 -5.70 -0.99 12.40
N TYR A 432 -6.31 -2.17 12.49
CA TYR A 432 -7.78 -2.27 12.50
C TYR A 432 -8.39 -1.73 13.79
N LEU A 433 -7.70 -1.84 14.93
CA LEU A 433 -8.21 -1.35 16.20
C LEU A 433 -8.16 0.19 16.32
N GLN A 434 -7.52 0.92 15.40
CA GLN A 434 -7.53 2.40 15.40
C GLN A 434 -8.94 3.00 15.46
N ILE A 435 -9.95 2.28 14.96
CA ILE A 435 -11.35 2.67 15.06
C ILE A 435 -11.85 2.87 16.50
N LEU A 436 -11.24 2.20 17.49
CA LEU A 436 -11.59 2.33 18.91
C LEU A 436 -11.30 3.73 19.48
N LYS A 437 -10.42 4.50 18.84
CA LYS A 437 -10.18 5.92 19.20
C LYS A 437 -11.43 6.79 19.04
N SER A 438 -12.41 6.34 18.24
CA SER A 438 -13.73 6.99 18.13
C SER A 438 -14.68 6.66 19.29
N VAL A 439 -14.35 5.66 20.12
CA VAL A 439 -15.14 5.19 21.26
C VAL A 439 -14.68 5.84 22.55
N LYS A 440 -13.35 5.89 22.77
CA LYS A 440 -12.69 6.48 23.94
C LYS A 440 -11.33 7.05 23.51
N ILE A 441 -10.84 8.06 24.21
CA ILE A 441 -9.43 8.48 24.13
C ILE A 441 -8.58 7.34 24.67
N ILE A 442 -7.90 6.63 23.77
CA ILE A 442 -7.10 5.45 24.07
C ILE A 442 -5.87 5.39 23.15
N GLU A 443 -4.75 4.96 23.69
CA GLU A 443 -3.55 4.67 22.89
C GLU A 443 -3.59 3.23 22.35
N ILE A 444 -3.07 3.02 21.15
CA ILE A 444 -3.00 1.69 20.53
C ILE A 444 -1.59 1.51 20.03
N THR A 445 -0.87 0.57 20.65
CA THR A 445 0.56 0.38 20.49
C THR A 445 0.84 -1.03 20.00
N PHE A 446 1.46 -1.16 18.83
CA PHE A 446 2.02 -2.44 18.40
C PHE A 446 3.23 -2.79 19.27
N ALA A 447 3.20 -3.95 19.93
CA ALA A 447 4.18 -4.32 20.96
C ALA A 447 5.65 -4.23 20.52
N TYR A 448 5.96 -4.48 19.25
CA TYR A 448 7.33 -4.33 18.74
C TYR A 448 7.87 -2.91 18.92
N TYR A 449 7.04 -1.86 18.87
CA TYR A 449 7.50 -0.48 19.10
C TYR A 449 8.00 -0.25 20.52
N LEU A 450 7.49 -0.99 21.51
CA LEU A 450 7.99 -0.98 22.89
C LEU A 450 9.32 -1.72 23.03
N LEU A 451 9.61 -2.63 22.10
CA LEU A 451 10.74 -3.57 22.14
C LEU A 451 11.86 -3.23 21.16
N ASN A 452 11.65 -2.30 20.23
CA ASN A 452 12.58 -2.02 19.12
C ASN A 452 14.01 -1.74 19.61
N ASN A 453 14.16 -0.91 20.64
CA ASN A 453 15.44 -0.53 21.22
C ASN A 453 16.18 -1.72 21.84
N ILE A 454 15.44 -2.74 22.27
CA ILE A 454 15.99 -3.96 22.86
C ILE A 454 16.37 -4.96 21.76
N LEU A 455 15.51 -5.09 20.74
CA LEU A 455 15.66 -6.11 19.69
C LEU A 455 16.60 -5.71 18.56
N ASN A 456 16.94 -4.41 18.42
CA ASN A 456 17.74 -3.88 17.32
C ASN A 456 19.07 -4.61 17.09
N GLU A 457 19.82 -4.94 18.14
CA GLU A 457 21.09 -5.67 17.99
C GLU A 457 20.86 -7.12 17.55
N SER A 458 19.83 -7.79 18.07
CA SER A 458 19.49 -9.18 17.70
C SER A 458 19.07 -9.33 16.24
N ILE A 459 18.50 -8.29 15.63
CA ILE A 459 17.99 -8.33 14.24
C ILE A 459 18.95 -7.73 13.21
N LYS A 460 20.05 -7.10 13.62
CA LYS A 460 20.94 -6.29 12.77
C LYS A 460 21.49 -7.00 11.53
N ASN A 461 21.74 -8.31 11.63
CA ASN A 461 22.29 -9.13 10.55
C ASN A 461 21.27 -10.10 9.94
N MET A 462 19.99 -9.97 10.28
CA MET A 462 18.92 -10.84 9.80
C MET A 462 18.13 -10.18 8.65
N LYS A 463 17.62 -10.99 7.73
CA LYS A 463 16.61 -10.53 6.77
C LYS A 463 15.26 -10.44 7.47
N ILE A 464 14.79 -9.22 7.67
CA ILE A 464 13.53 -8.95 8.38
C ILE A 464 12.40 -8.82 7.37
N HIS A 465 11.34 -9.59 7.57
CA HIS A 465 10.06 -9.37 6.91
C HIS A 465 9.28 -8.29 7.67
N TYR A 466 9.13 -7.14 7.00
CA TYR A 466 8.26 -6.06 7.40
C TYR A 466 6.90 -6.23 6.69
N PRO A 467 5.81 -6.46 7.44
CA PRO A 467 4.48 -6.60 6.86
C PRO A 467 3.99 -5.24 6.36
N CYS A 468 3.11 -5.25 5.38
CA CYS A 468 2.56 -4.04 4.77
C CYS A 468 1.83 -3.12 5.77
N PHE A 469 1.26 -3.65 6.86
CA PHE A 469 0.62 -2.86 7.93
C PHE A 469 1.62 -2.22 8.91
N TYR A 470 2.92 -2.46 8.75
CA TYR A 470 3.92 -1.83 9.60
C TYR A 470 4.14 -0.39 9.16
N SER A 471 3.79 0.58 10.03
CA SER A 471 4.04 2.00 9.76
C SER A 471 5.55 2.28 9.79
N GLY A 472 6.15 2.31 8.60
CA GLY A 472 7.58 2.50 8.37
C GLY A 472 7.86 2.24 6.90
N SER A 473 8.57 3.14 6.23
CA SER A 473 8.81 3.12 4.77
C SER A 473 9.61 1.92 4.24
N LYS A 474 9.80 0.88 5.06
CA LYS A 474 10.40 -0.40 4.71
C LYS A 474 9.33 -1.49 4.89
N TYR A 475 8.71 -1.90 3.79
CA TYR A 475 7.88 -3.12 3.74
C TYR A 475 8.51 -4.14 2.79
N SER A 476 8.12 -5.41 2.94
CA SER A 476 8.69 -6.51 2.14
C SER A 476 7.65 -7.55 1.70
N GLY A 477 6.38 -7.38 2.10
CA GLY A 477 5.27 -8.25 1.72
C GLY A 477 4.00 -8.01 2.53
N CYS A 478 2.90 -8.64 2.10
CA CYS A 478 1.66 -8.73 2.87
C CYS A 478 1.73 -9.84 3.92
N SER A 479 0.86 -9.76 4.91
CA SER A 479 0.58 -10.87 5.81
C SER A 479 -0.26 -11.95 5.13
N TYR A 480 0.40 -13.03 4.74
CA TYR A 480 -0.24 -14.16 4.05
C TYR A 480 -1.30 -14.83 4.91
N GLU A 481 -1.02 -14.98 6.20
CA GLU A 481 -1.92 -15.69 7.10
C GLU A 481 -3.18 -14.87 7.35
N LEU A 482 -3.05 -13.54 7.52
CA LEU A 482 -4.21 -12.67 7.62
C LEU A 482 -5.09 -12.74 6.36
N LEU A 483 -4.48 -12.60 5.17
CA LEU A 483 -5.19 -12.73 3.90
C LEU A 483 -5.92 -14.08 3.78
N ASN A 484 -5.26 -15.17 4.18
CA ASN A 484 -5.87 -16.50 4.13
C ASN A 484 -7.02 -16.65 5.15
N ILE A 485 -6.88 -16.11 6.37
CA ILE A 485 -7.96 -16.11 7.38
C ILE A 485 -9.18 -15.35 6.85
N ILE A 486 -8.96 -14.19 6.25
CA ILE A 486 -10.04 -13.32 5.78
C ILE A 486 -10.68 -13.85 4.50
N ASN A 487 -9.88 -14.30 3.53
CA ASN A 487 -10.38 -14.56 2.18
C ASN A 487 -10.52 -16.06 1.89
N GLY A 488 -9.67 -16.90 2.49
CA GLY A 488 -9.52 -18.30 2.08
C GLY A 488 -9.02 -18.49 0.65
N GLU A 489 -8.38 -17.46 0.09
CA GLU A 489 -7.78 -17.48 -1.26
C GLU A 489 -6.52 -18.35 -1.31
N GLY A 490 -6.10 -18.92 -0.17
CA GLY A 490 -4.86 -19.66 -0.04
C GLY A 490 -3.66 -18.74 0.09
N TYR A 491 -2.50 -19.26 -0.27
CA TYR A 491 -1.24 -18.52 -0.18
C TYR A 491 -0.76 -18.18 -1.58
N GLY A 492 -0.32 -16.93 -1.79
CA GLY A 492 0.22 -16.50 -3.08
C GLY A 492 1.43 -17.32 -3.54
N ASN A 493 1.78 -17.19 -4.81
CA ASN A 493 2.84 -17.96 -5.47
C ASN A 493 4.26 -17.59 -5.00
N VAL A 494 4.42 -16.40 -4.41
CA VAL A 494 5.71 -15.85 -3.99
C VAL A 494 5.71 -15.60 -2.48
N LEU A 495 6.66 -16.22 -1.78
CA LEU A 495 6.91 -16.02 -0.34
C LEU A 495 8.15 -15.12 -0.12
N PRO A 496 8.18 -14.28 0.93
CA PRO A 496 9.31 -13.42 1.22
C PRO A 496 10.46 -14.29 1.74
N LYS A 497 11.68 -13.99 1.33
CA LYS A 497 12.89 -14.62 1.88
C LYS A 497 13.35 -13.84 3.11
N ALA A 498 12.92 -14.28 4.29
CA ALA A 498 13.25 -13.64 5.57
C ALA A 498 13.65 -14.67 6.62
N ASP A 499 14.51 -14.25 7.56
CA ASP A 499 14.93 -15.04 8.72
C ASP A 499 14.01 -14.80 9.92
N ILE A 500 13.40 -13.61 9.97
CA ILE A 500 12.49 -13.17 11.03
C ILE A 500 11.34 -12.33 10.44
N SER A 501 10.15 -12.39 11.04
CA SER A 501 9.01 -11.53 10.70
C SER A 501 8.59 -10.66 11.88
N LEU A 502 8.34 -9.37 11.63
CA LEU A 502 7.68 -8.49 12.61
C LEU A 502 6.17 -8.78 12.74
N CYS A 503 5.63 -9.60 11.84
CA CYS A 503 4.25 -10.05 11.88
C CYS A 503 4.20 -11.52 12.35
N PRO A 504 3.68 -11.82 13.55
CA PRO A 504 3.52 -13.19 14.06
C PRO A 504 2.68 -14.09 13.14
N LEU A 505 1.64 -13.53 12.50
CA LEU A 505 0.83 -14.21 11.47
C LEU A 505 1.68 -14.73 10.30
N ALA A 506 2.45 -13.83 9.69
CA ALA A 506 3.38 -14.21 8.62
C ALA A 506 4.46 -15.16 9.12
N SER A 507 4.94 -14.99 10.35
CA SER A 507 5.95 -15.86 10.97
C SER A 507 5.49 -17.31 11.06
N LYS A 508 4.30 -17.52 11.61
CA LYS A 508 3.64 -18.83 11.73
C LYS A 508 3.49 -19.50 10.37
N LYS A 509 3.08 -18.73 9.36
CA LYS A 509 2.92 -19.25 8.01
C LYS A 509 4.26 -19.63 7.35
N LEU A 510 5.26 -18.77 7.48
CA LEU A 510 6.58 -18.98 6.87
C LEU A 510 7.43 -20.01 7.63
N GLY A 511 7.03 -20.40 8.85
CA GLY A 511 7.82 -21.28 9.70
C GLY A 511 9.14 -20.65 10.15
N ILE A 512 9.17 -19.31 10.28
CA ILE A 512 10.33 -18.54 10.73
C ILE A 512 10.05 -17.93 12.10
N LYS A 513 11.06 -17.29 12.71
CA LYS A 513 10.92 -16.62 14.00
C LYS A 513 10.14 -15.32 13.87
N SER A 514 9.37 -14.99 14.90
CA SER A 514 8.72 -13.70 15.11
C SER A 514 9.60 -12.81 15.98
N TYR A 515 9.22 -11.53 16.13
CA TYR A 515 9.89 -10.64 17.07
C TYR A 515 9.72 -11.07 18.53
N VAL A 516 8.67 -11.82 18.86
CA VAL A 516 8.42 -12.33 20.23
C VAL A 516 9.37 -13.48 20.54
N ASP A 517 9.68 -14.35 19.56
CA ASP A 517 10.61 -15.47 19.74
C ASP A 517 12.04 -15.00 20.10
N LEU A 518 12.38 -13.75 19.78
CA LEU A 518 13.67 -13.15 20.14
C LEU A 518 13.77 -12.74 21.61
N LEU A 519 12.66 -12.67 22.34
CA LEU A 519 12.65 -12.31 23.76
C LEU A 519 13.28 -13.41 24.63
N GLY A 520 13.35 -14.65 24.12
CA GLY A 520 13.97 -15.78 24.82
C GLY A 520 13.24 -16.16 26.11
N VAL A 521 11.96 -15.84 26.22
CA VAL A 521 11.13 -16.11 27.40
C VAL A 521 10.42 -17.44 27.25
N ASN A 522 10.51 -18.27 28.29
CA ASN A 522 9.73 -19.50 28.39
C ASN A 522 8.66 -19.37 29.49
N ILE A 523 7.48 -19.89 29.18
CA ILE A 523 6.37 -19.98 30.13
C ILE A 523 6.43 -21.33 30.85
N ASP A 524 6.63 -21.30 32.17
CA ASP A 524 6.50 -22.49 33.01
C ASP A 524 5.01 -22.78 33.23
N THR A 525 4.47 -23.76 32.50
CA THR A 525 3.05 -24.12 32.60
C THR A 525 2.69 -24.76 33.95
N THR A 526 3.67 -25.16 34.77
CA THR A 526 3.46 -25.77 36.10
C THR A 526 3.37 -24.75 37.23
N ILE A 527 3.61 -23.46 36.97
CA ILE A 527 3.70 -22.45 38.02
C ILE A 527 2.39 -22.29 38.80
N SER A 528 1.25 -22.36 38.11
CA SER A 528 -0.07 -22.30 38.75
C SER A 528 -0.30 -23.46 39.71
N ASP A 529 0.18 -24.67 39.38
CA ASP A 529 0.05 -25.86 40.23
C ASP A 529 0.97 -25.76 41.46
N LYS A 530 2.15 -25.17 41.30
CA LYS A 530 3.06 -24.88 42.42
C LYS A 530 2.44 -23.88 43.38
N ILE A 531 1.89 -22.77 42.87
CA ILE A 531 1.20 -21.76 43.68
C ILE A 531 0.00 -22.39 44.40
N TYR A 532 -0.82 -23.18 43.71
CA TYR A 532 -1.93 -23.90 44.32
C TYR A 532 -1.49 -24.81 45.48
N SER A 533 -0.44 -25.60 45.26
CA SER A 533 0.09 -26.52 46.28
C SER A 533 0.64 -25.79 47.49
N GLU A 534 1.26 -24.62 47.27
CA GLU A 534 1.80 -23.77 48.34
C GLU A 534 0.69 -23.11 49.17
N VAL A 535 -0.38 -22.65 48.53
CA VAL A 535 -1.59 -22.15 49.23
C VAL A 535 -2.19 -23.25 50.10
N LEU A 536 -2.38 -24.46 49.56
CA LEU A 536 -2.92 -25.58 50.34
C LEU A 536 -2.00 -25.96 51.49
N LYS A 537 -0.69 -26.05 51.26
CA LYS A 537 0.27 -26.41 52.30
C LYS A 537 0.26 -25.40 53.46
N ASN A 538 0.16 -24.10 53.14
CA ASN A 538 0.06 -23.06 54.17
C ASN A 538 -1.25 -23.18 54.96
N LEU A 539 -2.37 -23.44 54.31
CA LEU A 539 -3.65 -23.67 54.97
C LEU A 539 -3.63 -24.94 55.84
N ASP A 540 -3.07 -26.04 55.33
CA ASP A 540 -2.96 -27.30 56.06
C ASP A 540 -2.07 -27.19 57.29
N SER A 541 -1.04 -26.34 57.22
CA SER A 541 -0.16 -26.05 58.38
C SER A 541 -0.91 -25.39 59.54
N LEU A 542 -2.08 -24.80 59.27
CA LEU A 542 -2.95 -24.18 60.26
C LEU A 542 -3.98 -25.15 60.84
N ASN A 543 -4.10 -26.39 60.37
CA ASN A 543 -5.17 -27.30 60.82
C ASN A 543 -5.20 -27.50 62.35
N GLN A 544 -4.05 -27.51 63.03
CA GLN A 544 -3.97 -27.59 64.49
C GLN A 544 -4.40 -26.29 65.20
N ILE A 545 -4.29 -25.14 64.52
CA ILE A 545 -4.65 -23.81 65.05
C ILE A 545 -6.11 -23.47 64.70
N ILE A 546 -6.64 -24.00 63.60
CA ILE A 546 -8.02 -23.79 63.13
C ILE A 546 -9.05 -24.30 64.14
N ASP A 547 -8.78 -25.43 64.79
CA ASP A 547 -9.66 -25.97 65.84
C ASP A 547 -9.74 -25.03 67.05
N ASP A 548 -8.60 -24.47 67.49
CA ASP A 548 -8.55 -23.47 68.57
C ASP A 548 -9.16 -22.12 68.15
N LEU A 549 -8.99 -21.72 66.89
CA LEU A 549 -9.58 -20.49 66.36
C LEU A 549 -11.11 -20.60 66.17
N SER A 550 -11.66 -21.81 66.10
CA SER A 550 -13.11 -22.01 65.96
C SER A 550 -13.89 -21.49 67.19
N TRP A 551 -13.27 -21.48 68.38
CA TRP A 551 -13.82 -20.85 69.59
C TRP A 551 -14.09 -19.35 69.42
N TYR A 552 -13.30 -18.67 68.58
CA TYR A 552 -13.45 -17.23 68.35
C TYR A 552 -14.53 -16.89 67.31
N LYS A 553 -15.11 -17.88 66.61
CA LYS A 553 -16.17 -17.63 65.62
C LYS A 553 -17.41 -16.97 66.22
N GLU A 554 -17.73 -17.23 67.48
CA GLU A 554 -18.88 -16.62 68.18
C GLU A 554 -18.51 -15.32 68.93
N VAL A 555 -17.22 -15.00 69.06
CA VAL A 555 -16.73 -13.83 69.83
C VAL A 555 -16.27 -12.71 68.90
N ASN A 556 -15.45 -13.04 67.91
CA ASN A 556 -15.01 -12.11 66.86
C ASN A 556 -14.62 -12.90 65.59
N PRO A 557 -15.56 -13.04 64.63
CA PRO A 557 -15.33 -13.76 63.38
C PRO A 557 -14.11 -13.26 62.58
N ASN A 558 -13.74 -11.98 62.73
CA ASN A 558 -12.66 -11.37 61.95
C ASN A 558 -11.29 -11.97 62.28
N VAL A 559 -11.08 -12.50 63.48
CA VAL A 559 -9.80 -13.11 63.88
C VAL A 559 -9.54 -14.40 63.09
N PHE A 560 -10.58 -15.21 62.91
CA PHE A 560 -10.50 -16.42 62.08
C PHE A 560 -10.18 -16.06 60.63
N ASP A 561 -10.86 -15.03 60.11
CA ASP A 561 -10.67 -14.58 58.74
C ASP A 561 -9.28 -14.00 58.47
N GLU A 562 -8.72 -13.22 59.40
CA GLU A 562 -7.38 -12.64 59.28
C GLU A 562 -6.28 -13.70 59.19
N VAL A 563 -6.38 -14.77 59.98
CA VAL A 563 -5.36 -15.85 59.97
C VAL A 563 -5.36 -16.58 58.63
N ILE A 564 -6.55 -16.91 58.11
CA ILE A 564 -6.69 -17.54 56.79
C ILE A 564 -6.18 -16.62 55.68
N VAL A 565 -6.56 -15.33 55.72
CA VAL A 565 -6.08 -14.33 54.76
C VAL A 565 -4.56 -14.20 54.79
N ARG A 566 -3.93 -14.16 55.97
CA ARG A 566 -2.47 -14.08 56.10
C ARG A 566 -1.76 -15.32 55.53
N ALA A 567 -2.29 -16.53 55.76
CA ALA A 567 -1.68 -17.74 55.23
C ALA A 567 -1.79 -17.86 53.70
N ILE A 568 -2.90 -17.37 53.13
CA ILE A 568 -3.04 -17.24 51.67
C ILE A 568 -2.09 -16.16 51.15
N MET A 569 -2.03 -14.99 51.81
CA MET A 569 -1.16 -13.88 51.41
C MET A 569 0.31 -14.29 51.39
N SER A 570 0.80 -15.02 52.41
CA SER A 570 2.19 -15.47 52.47
C SER A 570 2.58 -16.43 51.34
N ALA A 571 1.61 -17.11 50.73
CA ALA A 571 1.86 -17.95 49.55
C ALA A 571 1.92 -17.14 48.23
N LEU A 572 1.43 -15.89 48.23
CA LEU A 572 1.18 -15.11 47.01
C LEU A 572 2.02 -13.83 46.92
N GLU A 573 2.39 -13.21 48.04
CA GLU A 573 3.00 -11.87 48.07
C GLU A 573 4.35 -11.76 47.36
N ASP A 574 5.15 -12.83 47.39
CA ASP A 574 6.49 -12.88 46.77
C ASP A 574 6.48 -13.37 45.31
N LYS A 575 5.30 -13.64 44.73
CA LYS A 575 5.21 -14.19 43.37
C LYS A 575 5.33 -13.09 42.33
N GLU A 576 5.99 -13.41 41.21
CA GLU A 576 6.09 -12.47 40.08
C GLU A 576 4.71 -12.16 39.50
N TYR A 577 4.55 -10.95 38.96
CA TYR A 577 3.29 -10.47 38.40
C TYR A 577 2.67 -11.46 37.39
N PHE A 578 3.48 -11.95 36.45
CA PHE A 578 3.01 -12.88 35.43
C PHE A 578 2.53 -14.20 36.05
N ASP A 579 3.22 -14.72 37.05
CA ASP A 579 2.87 -15.98 37.71
C ASP A 579 1.53 -15.85 38.44
N LEU A 580 1.28 -14.72 39.11
CA LEU A 580 -0.01 -14.41 39.73
C LEU A 580 -1.13 -14.25 38.69
N LEU A 581 -0.87 -13.56 37.58
CA LEU A 581 -1.85 -13.39 36.49
C LEU A 581 -2.20 -14.75 35.86
N PHE A 582 -1.18 -15.57 35.60
CA PHE A 582 -1.35 -16.91 35.04
C PHE A 582 -2.09 -17.83 36.01
N PHE A 583 -1.80 -17.75 37.31
CA PHE A 583 -2.54 -18.46 38.35
C PHE A 583 -4.01 -18.01 38.39
N TYR A 584 -4.26 -16.69 38.41
CA TYR A 584 -5.61 -16.10 38.42
C TYR A 584 -6.47 -16.61 37.26
N MET A 585 -5.93 -16.61 36.03
CA MET A 585 -6.62 -17.12 34.84
C MET A 585 -6.98 -18.61 34.94
N ASN A 586 -6.22 -19.38 35.72
CA ASN A 586 -6.38 -20.81 35.87
C ASN A 586 -7.08 -21.21 37.18
N LEU A 587 -7.53 -20.26 38.01
CA LEU A 587 -8.15 -20.52 39.31
C LEU A 587 -9.30 -21.54 39.26
N ASN A 588 -10.09 -21.52 38.18
CA ASN A 588 -11.22 -22.43 37.99
C ASN A 588 -10.82 -23.90 37.77
N LYS A 589 -9.54 -24.19 37.48
CA LYS A 589 -9.02 -25.56 37.37
C LYS A 589 -8.78 -26.20 38.73
N TYR A 590 -8.69 -25.40 39.79
CA TYR A 590 -8.30 -25.84 41.13
C TYR A 590 -9.51 -26.01 42.05
N SER A 591 -9.48 -27.08 42.84
CA SER A 591 -10.58 -27.48 43.74
C SER A 591 -10.42 -26.84 45.13
N PHE A 592 -10.65 -25.54 45.21
CA PHE A 592 -10.82 -24.84 46.50
C PHE A 592 -12.26 -24.98 47.03
N ASN A 593 -12.43 -24.93 48.36
CA ASN A 593 -13.72 -24.54 48.95
C ASN A 593 -14.09 -23.13 48.46
N GLU A 594 -15.35 -22.86 48.11
CA GLU A 594 -15.87 -21.55 47.66
C GLU A 594 -15.41 -20.37 48.54
N GLU A 595 -15.42 -20.51 49.86
CA GLU A 595 -14.98 -19.45 50.78
C GLU A 595 -13.49 -19.14 50.60
N ILE A 596 -12.65 -20.19 50.53
CA ILE A 596 -11.20 -20.07 50.32
C ILE A 596 -10.94 -19.54 48.91
N LYS A 597 -11.68 -20.03 47.90
CA LYS A 597 -11.58 -19.58 46.51
C LYS A 597 -11.85 -18.09 46.40
N ASN A 598 -12.87 -17.58 47.09
CA ASN A 598 -13.18 -16.16 47.14
C ASN A 598 -12.05 -15.35 47.80
N LYS A 599 -11.50 -15.82 48.93
CA LYS A 599 -10.36 -15.16 49.59
C LYS A 599 -9.11 -15.14 48.71
N VAL A 600 -8.75 -16.27 48.08
CA VAL A 600 -7.65 -16.36 47.12
C VAL A 600 -7.88 -15.40 45.95
N THR A 601 -9.08 -15.40 45.36
CA THR A 601 -9.43 -14.53 44.24
C THR A 601 -9.26 -13.06 44.62
N ASN A 602 -9.80 -12.63 45.77
CA ASN A 602 -9.72 -11.26 46.25
C ASN A 602 -8.27 -10.83 46.52
N ILE A 603 -7.46 -11.70 47.13
CA ILE A 603 -6.05 -11.41 47.41
C ILE A 603 -5.26 -11.28 46.10
N VAL A 604 -5.41 -12.23 45.17
CA VAL A 604 -4.73 -12.17 43.87
C VAL A 604 -5.16 -10.93 43.08
N GLN A 605 -6.44 -10.57 43.09
CA GLN A 605 -6.92 -9.32 42.49
C GLN A 605 -6.28 -8.10 43.17
N GLY A 606 -6.20 -8.07 44.49
CA GLY A 606 -5.54 -6.99 45.24
C GLY A 606 -4.07 -6.83 44.84
N LEU A 607 -3.34 -7.94 44.70
CA LEU A 607 -1.93 -7.96 44.29
C LEU A 607 -1.72 -7.56 42.83
N LEU A 608 -2.67 -7.90 41.94
CA LEU A 608 -2.59 -7.57 40.52
C LEU A 608 -3.01 -6.12 40.21
N PHE A 609 -4.06 -5.60 40.87
CA PHE A 609 -4.76 -4.36 40.46
C PHE A 609 -4.66 -3.19 41.46
N GLY A 610 -4.31 -3.43 42.72
CA GLY A 610 -3.85 -2.40 43.67
C GLY A 610 -4.63 -1.08 43.76
N SER A 611 -5.92 -1.12 44.13
CA SER A 611 -6.64 -0.27 45.11
C SER A 611 -8.15 -0.24 44.81
N GLY A 612 -8.95 -0.83 45.71
CA GLY A 612 -10.40 -0.84 45.60
C GLY A 612 -11.07 -1.62 46.73
N ASN A 613 -10.78 -1.28 47.99
CA ASN A 613 -11.63 -1.54 49.18
C ASN A 613 -10.91 -1.13 50.48
N GLU A 614 -10.49 0.14 50.61
CA GLU A 614 -10.09 0.69 51.92
C GLU A 614 -11.08 1.71 52.51
N ASP A 615 -12.22 1.97 51.88
CA ASP A 615 -13.20 2.97 52.39
C ASP A 615 -14.63 2.46 52.57
N LYS A 616 -14.82 1.18 52.94
CA LYS A 616 -16.09 0.69 53.52
C LYS A 616 -15.86 -0.42 54.55
N MET A 617 -15.34 -0.05 55.72
CA MET A 617 -15.66 -0.73 56.98
C MET A 617 -16.41 0.24 57.88
#